data_AF-A0A1V0TJX9-F1
#
_entry.id   AF-A0A1V0TJX9-F1
#
_cell.length_a   1.000
_cell.length_b   1.000
_cell.length_c   1.000
_cell.angle_alpha   90.00
_cell.angle_beta   90.00
_cell.angle_gamma   90.00
#
_symmetry.space_group_name_H-M   'P 1'
#
loop_
_entity.id
_entity.type
_entity.pdbx_description
1 polymer ?
#
loop_
_entity_poly.entity_id
_entity_poly.type
_entity_poly.pdbx_seq_one_letter_code
_entity_poly.pdbx_strand_id
1 'polypeptide(L)'
;MRTANRTAMDRREHVVPDDLDALGGLLTYPVNKQQYYAVESEVLLGHGNSQLAAQAQEAVGGFSNPDDPTWAFGDLAGSQCNLALVRLHAGDLDGAADAIRPVFDLSASLRNNGIVVSAARVRHALTGGPVRDAILARDLREEIALFEPARRPALPR
;
A
#
# COMPACT_ATOMS: atom_id res chain seq x y z
N MET A 1 7.08 13.74 8.67
CA MET A 1 5.84 12.99 8.41
C MET A 1 5.03 12.76 9.69
N ARG A 2 5.52 11.98 10.66
CA ARG A 2 4.81 11.69 11.94
C ARG A 2 4.05 12.84 12.61
N THR A 3 4.67 14.02 12.81
CA THR A 3 3.96 15.17 13.41
C THR A 3 2.78 15.62 12.55
N ALA A 4 2.95 15.70 11.23
CA ALA A 4 1.89 16.09 10.31
C ALA A 4 0.74 15.06 10.29
N ASN A 5 1.07 13.76 10.27
CA ASN A 5 0.06 12.68 10.32
C ASN A 5 -0.75 12.72 11.62
N ARG A 6 -0.09 12.93 12.76
CA ARG A 6 -0.77 13.10 14.06
C ARG A 6 -1.67 14.33 14.07
N THR A 7 -1.17 15.48 13.63
CA THR A 7 -1.99 16.70 13.53
C THR A 7 -3.19 16.50 12.58
N ALA A 8 -3.04 15.74 11.50
CA ALA A 8 -4.14 15.42 10.61
C ALA A 8 -5.18 14.49 11.28
N MET A 9 -4.74 13.54 12.13
CA MET A 9 -5.64 12.70 12.93
C MET A 9 -6.43 13.53 13.93
N ASP A 10 -5.73 14.38 14.70
CA ASP A 10 -6.38 15.25 15.69
C ASP A 10 -7.39 16.19 15.03
N ARG A 11 -7.02 16.78 13.88
CA ARG A 11 -7.90 17.69 13.14
C ARG A 11 -9.15 17.01 12.59
N ARG A 12 -9.07 15.74 12.18
CA ARG A 12 -10.24 14.98 11.70
C ARG A 12 -11.36 14.97 12.73
N GLU A 13 -11.03 14.83 14.02
CA GLU A 13 -12.01 14.80 15.11
C GLU A 13 -12.76 16.13 15.29
N HIS A 14 -12.26 17.21 14.69
CA HIS A 14 -12.77 18.56 14.85
C HIS A 14 -13.38 19.11 13.54
N VAL A 15 -13.44 18.31 12.48
CA VAL A 15 -14.09 18.70 11.22
C VAL A 15 -15.60 18.70 11.42
N VAL A 16 -16.24 19.82 11.08
CA VAL A 16 -17.70 19.92 10.97
C VAL A 16 -18.04 19.89 9.48
N PRO A 17 -18.66 18.81 8.97
CA PRO A 17 -18.99 18.72 7.55
C PRO A 17 -19.99 19.81 7.15
N ASP A 18 -19.85 20.33 5.94
CA ASP A 18 -20.81 21.26 5.32
C ASP A 18 -21.44 20.69 4.04
N ASP A 19 -22.29 21.49 3.38
CA ASP A 19 -23.02 21.07 2.18
C ASP A 19 -22.10 20.69 1.01
N LEU A 20 -20.86 21.18 0.98
CA LEU A 20 -19.88 20.81 -0.05
C LEU A 20 -19.30 19.42 0.20
N ASP A 21 -19.18 18.98 1.46
CA ASP A 21 -18.72 17.62 1.79
C ASP A 21 -19.70 16.55 1.32
N ALA A 22 -20.99 16.89 1.18
CA ALA A 22 -22.02 15.99 0.63
C ALA A 22 -21.80 15.69 -0.87
N LEU A 23 -21.08 16.55 -1.60
CA LEU A 23 -20.65 16.26 -2.98
C LEU A 23 -19.56 15.20 -3.02
N GLY A 24 -18.97 14.88 -1.87
CA GLY A 24 -17.83 13.99 -1.72
C GLY A 24 -16.58 14.55 -2.38
N GLY A 25 -15.63 13.66 -2.65
CA GLY A 25 -14.38 14.01 -3.29
C GLY A 25 -13.23 13.18 -2.76
N LEU A 26 -12.08 13.28 -3.43
CA LEU A 26 -10.91 12.50 -3.07
C LEU A 26 -10.43 12.78 -1.64
N LEU A 27 -10.72 13.98 -1.10
CA LEU A 27 -10.27 14.43 0.21
C LEU A 27 -11.30 14.21 1.34
N THR A 28 -12.54 13.86 1.02
CA THR A 28 -13.59 13.46 1.97
C THR A 28 -13.51 11.95 2.23
N TYR A 29 -12.28 11.45 2.47
CA TYR A 29 -12.01 10.02 2.54
C TYR A 29 -12.30 9.43 3.93
N PRO A 30 -12.52 8.10 4.05
CA PRO A 30 -12.79 7.42 5.32
C PRO A 30 -11.54 7.19 6.19
N VAL A 31 -11.71 6.79 7.46
CA VAL A 31 -10.60 6.66 8.43
C VAL A 31 -9.53 5.68 7.94
N ASN A 32 -9.95 4.54 7.42
CA ASN A 32 -9.07 3.53 6.80
C ASN A 32 -8.20 4.12 5.68
N LYS A 33 -8.74 5.04 4.86
CA LYS A 33 -7.98 5.73 3.81
C LYS A 33 -6.98 6.74 4.37
N GLN A 34 -7.27 7.36 5.52
CA GLN A 34 -6.29 8.16 6.24
C GLN A 34 -5.13 7.31 6.75
N GLN A 35 -5.43 6.17 7.36
CA GLN A 35 -4.43 5.23 7.87
C GLN A 35 -3.55 4.70 6.73
N TYR A 36 -4.17 4.35 5.60
CA TYR A 36 -3.44 3.99 4.38
C TYR A 36 -2.42 5.06 3.98
N TYR A 37 -2.81 6.33 3.87
CA TYR A 37 -1.88 7.41 3.49
C TYR A 37 -0.81 7.69 4.56
N ALA A 38 -1.15 7.53 5.84
CA ALA A 38 -0.20 7.69 6.93
C ALA A 38 0.92 6.63 6.86
N VAL A 39 0.56 5.38 6.57
CA VAL A 39 1.52 4.28 6.37
C VAL A 39 2.28 4.46 5.06
N GLU A 40 1.59 4.76 3.94
CA GLU A 40 2.21 4.97 2.63
C GLU A 40 3.31 6.05 2.72
N SER A 41 3.00 7.13 3.42
CA SER A 41 3.93 8.23 3.67
C SER A 41 5.22 7.79 4.40
N GLU A 42 5.13 6.88 5.37
CA GLU A 42 6.29 6.41 6.13
C GLU A 42 7.11 5.39 5.30
N VAL A 43 6.47 4.48 4.56
CA VAL A 43 7.21 3.51 3.72
C VAL A 43 7.90 4.16 2.52
N LEU A 44 7.33 5.23 1.97
CA LEU A 44 7.97 6.03 0.92
C LEU A 44 9.21 6.79 1.42
N LEU A 45 9.32 7.01 2.74
CA LEU A 45 10.53 7.52 3.39
C LEU A 45 11.51 6.42 3.81
N GLY A 46 11.23 5.15 3.50
CA GLY A 46 12.09 4.03 3.85
C GLY A 46 11.96 3.58 5.30
N HIS A 47 10.88 3.94 6.01
CA HIS A 47 10.71 3.57 7.41
C HIS A 47 10.04 2.21 7.57
N GLY A 48 10.55 1.41 8.52
CA GLY A 48 9.94 0.15 8.98
C GLY A 48 10.27 -0.11 10.44
N ASN A 49 9.28 -0.51 11.23
CA ASN A 49 9.42 -1.00 12.59
C ASN A 49 8.11 -1.72 13.00
N SER A 50 8.13 -2.39 14.16
CA SER A 50 6.98 -3.16 14.66
C SER A 50 5.71 -2.34 14.84
N GLN A 51 5.82 -1.10 15.32
CA GLN A 51 4.68 -0.20 15.49
C GLN A 51 4.05 0.15 14.14
N LEU A 52 4.87 0.52 13.16
CA LEU A 52 4.38 0.82 11.81
C LEU A 52 3.80 -0.43 11.12
N ALA A 53 4.33 -1.62 11.42
CA ALA A 53 3.81 -2.88 10.89
C ALA A 53 2.40 -3.16 11.44
N ALA A 54 2.17 -2.92 12.72
CA ALA A 54 0.83 -3.01 13.32
C ALA A 54 -0.14 -2.01 12.65
N GLN A 55 0.27 -0.77 12.45
CA GLN A 55 -0.54 0.24 11.76
C GLN A 55 -0.85 -0.14 10.30
N ALA A 56 0.13 -0.70 9.59
CA ALA A 56 -0.08 -1.19 8.22
C ALA A 56 -1.06 -2.39 8.20
N GLN A 57 -1.00 -3.26 9.20
CA GLN A 57 -1.91 -4.39 9.33
C GLN A 57 -3.34 -3.93 9.68
N GLU A 58 -3.49 -2.90 10.51
CA GLU A 58 -4.79 -2.24 10.76
C GLU A 58 -5.36 -1.65 9.47
N ALA A 59 -4.54 -0.98 8.66
CA ALA A 59 -4.97 -0.45 7.36
C ALA A 59 -5.45 -1.56 6.40
N VAL A 60 -4.75 -2.69 6.33
CA VAL A 60 -5.21 -3.88 5.58
C VAL A 60 -6.56 -4.37 6.12
N GLY A 61 -6.69 -4.49 7.45
CA GLY A 61 -7.94 -4.88 8.09
C GLY A 61 -9.12 -3.96 7.74
N GLY A 62 -8.87 -2.65 7.71
CA GLY A 62 -9.85 -1.61 7.36
C GLY A 62 -10.38 -1.68 5.92
N PHE A 63 -9.72 -2.42 5.03
CA PHE A 63 -10.19 -2.66 3.65
C PHE A 63 -10.48 -4.14 3.37
N SER A 64 -10.54 -5.00 4.39
CA SER A 64 -10.70 -6.44 4.20
C SER A 64 -12.15 -6.90 4.02
N ASN A 65 -13.15 -6.05 4.33
CA ASN A 65 -14.57 -6.36 4.18
C ASN A 65 -15.14 -5.80 2.85
N PRO A 66 -15.47 -6.64 1.86
CA PRO A 66 -16.04 -6.18 0.58
C PRO A 66 -17.44 -5.56 0.68
N ASP A 67 -18.18 -5.85 1.75
CA ASP A 67 -19.52 -5.34 1.97
C ASP A 67 -19.52 -3.95 2.65
N ASP A 68 -18.35 -3.43 3.04
CA ASP A 68 -18.22 -2.10 3.61
C ASP A 68 -18.42 -1.03 2.52
N PRO A 69 -19.26 0.01 2.72
CA PRO A 69 -19.45 1.09 1.74
C PRO A 69 -18.18 1.85 1.36
N THR A 70 -17.16 1.80 2.22
CA THR A 70 -15.85 2.42 2.03
C THR A 70 -14.82 1.48 1.41
N TRP A 71 -15.22 0.23 1.13
CA TRP A 71 -14.34 -0.76 0.56
C TRP A 71 -13.87 -0.36 -0.83
N ALA A 72 -12.56 -0.50 -1.04
CA ALA A 72 -11.95 -0.31 -2.33
C ALA A 72 -10.84 -1.35 -2.51
N PHE A 73 -11.00 -2.25 -3.48
CA PHE A 73 -10.01 -3.29 -3.79
C PHE A 73 -8.60 -2.72 -4.03
N GLY A 74 -8.52 -1.52 -4.62
CA GLY A 74 -7.25 -0.84 -4.87
C GLY A 74 -6.56 -0.36 -3.60
N ASP A 75 -7.34 0.14 -2.62
CA ASP A 75 -6.80 0.56 -1.34
C ASP A 75 -6.40 -0.65 -0.48
N LEU A 76 -7.12 -1.78 -0.58
CA LEU A 76 -6.71 -3.06 0.03
C LEU A 76 -5.36 -3.53 -0.53
N ALA A 77 -5.24 -3.61 -1.86
CA ALA A 77 -4.02 -4.06 -2.52
C ALA A 77 -2.83 -3.12 -2.26
N GLY A 78 -3.08 -1.80 -2.25
CA GLY A 78 -2.09 -0.81 -1.84
C GLY A 78 -1.67 -0.99 -0.38
N SER A 79 -2.61 -1.22 0.53
CA SER A 79 -2.31 -1.48 1.95
C SER A 79 -1.45 -2.72 2.15
N GLN A 80 -1.70 -3.79 1.39
CA GLN A 80 -0.87 -5.00 1.38
C GLN A 80 0.55 -4.73 0.88
N CYS A 81 0.70 -3.94 -0.19
CA CYS A 81 2.03 -3.51 -0.66
C CYS A 81 2.76 -2.65 0.38
N ASN A 82 2.04 -1.76 1.07
CA ASN A 82 2.60 -0.95 2.15
C ASN A 82 3.04 -1.84 3.32
N LEU A 83 2.24 -2.81 3.76
CA LEU A 83 2.62 -3.77 4.80
C LEU A 83 3.88 -4.55 4.42
N ALA A 84 3.97 -5.00 3.16
CA ALA A 84 5.18 -5.66 2.65
C ALA A 84 6.41 -4.74 2.73
N LEU A 85 6.30 -3.48 2.31
CA LEU A 85 7.38 -2.49 2.42
C LEU A 85 7.80 -2.23 3.87
N VAL A 86 6.84 -2.07 4.79
CA VAL A 86 7.16 -1.88 6.22
C VAL A 86 7.97 -3.06 6.76
N ARG A 87 7.55 -4.29 6.43
CA ARG A 87 8.25 -5.52 6.85
C ARG A 87 9.65 -5.62 6.25
N LEU A 88 9.81 -5.32 4.95
CA LEU A 88 11.14 -5.26 4.32
C LEU A 88 12.06 -4.23 4.97
N HIS A 89 11.57 -3.02 5.24
CA HIS A 89 12.34 -1.96 5.91
C HIS A 89 12.70 -2.34 7.35
N ALA A 90 11.94 -3.22 7.98
CA ALA A 90 12.23 -3.80 9.29
C ALA A 90 13.12 -5.07 9.22
N GLY A 91 13.52 -5.52 8.03
CA GLY A 91 14.33 -6.72 7.81
C GLY A 91 13.58 -8.05 7.82
N ASP A 92 12.24 -8.02 7.79
CA ASP A 92 11.36 -9.19 7.79
C ASP A 92 10.98 -9.57 6.35
N LEU A 93 11.82 -10.39 5.71
CA LEU A 93 11.60 -10.85 4.33
C LEU A 93 10.43 -11.83 4.21
N ASP A 94 10.33 -12.80 5.12
CA ASP A 94 9.26 -13.81 5.09
C ASP A 94 7.90 -13.15 5.31
N GLY A 95 7.78 -12.28 6.31
CA GLY A 95 6.55 -11.53 6.51
C GLY A 95 6.24 -10.58 5.35
N ALA A 96 7.23 -10.00 4.68
CA ALA A 96 6.97 -9.21 3.48
C ALA A 96 6.42 -10.07 2.33
N ALA A 97 6.92 -11.29 2.18
CA ALA A 97 6.40 -12.26 1.22
C ALA A 97 4.92 -12.52 1.49
N ASP A 98 4.57 -12.88 2.73
CA ASP A 98 3.19 -13.18 3.13
C ASP A 98 2.25 -11.99 2.88
N ALA A 99 2.71 -10.77 3.17
CA ALA A 99 1.90 -9.57 3.04
C ALA A 99 1.51 -9.26 1.59
N ILE A 100 2.40 -9.51 0.61
CA ILE A 100 2.13 -9.19 -0.80
C ILE A 100 1.35 -10.29 -1.52
N ARG A 101 1.32 -11.54 -1.01
CA ARG A 101 0.68 -12.67 -1.71
C ARG A 101 -0.73 -12.40 -2.22
N PRO A 102 -1.66 -11.81 -1.44
CA PRO A 102 -3.03 -11.64 -1.93
C PRO A 102 -3.15 -10.60 -3.06
N VAL A 103 -2.12 -9.77 -3.28
CA VAL A 103 -2.06 -8.87 -4.45
C VAL A 103 -1.92 -9.67 -5.74
N PHE A 104 -1.18 -10.80 -5.72
CA PHE A 104 -0.99 -11.63 -6.90
C PHE A 104 -2.25 -12.38 -7.32
N ASP A 105 -3.19 -12.59 -6.40
CA ASP A 105 -4.49 -13.23 -6.66
C ASP A 105 -5.45 -12.31 -7.44
N LEU A 106 -5.12 -11.02 -7.59
CA LEU A 106 -5.91 -10.10 -8.40
C LEU A 106 -5.89 -10.52 -9.88
N SER A 107 -7.09 -10.63 -10.45
CA SER A 107 -7.27 -10.82 -11.89
C SER A 107 -6.71 -9.64 -12.67
N ALA A 108 -6.28 -9.88 -13.92
CA ALA A 108 -5.62 -8.87 -14.74
C ALA A 108 -6.45 -7.58 -14.94
N SER A 109 -7.78 -7.68 -14.95
CA SER A 109 -8.68 -6.51 -15.07
C SER A 109 -8.69 -5.61 -13.82
N LEU A 110 -8.31 -6.14 -12.66
CA LEU A 110 -8.23 -5.40 -11.40
C LEU A 110 -6.84 -4.79 -11.15
N ARG A 111 -5.82 -5.13 -11.95
CA ARG A 111 -4.45 -4.63 -11.82
C ARG A 111 -4.30 -3.22 -12.40
N ASN A 112 -4.97 -2.26 -11.78
CA ASN A 112 -4.86 -0.86 -12.19
C ASN A 112 -3.43 -0.32 -11.98
N ASN A 113 -3.13 0.83 -12.59
CA ASN A 113 -1.79 1.42 -12.54
C ASN A 113 -1.29 1.69 -11.11
N GLY A 114 -2.18 2.07 -10.18
CA GLY A 114 -1.80 2.32 -8.79
C GLY A 114 -1.29 1.07 -8.08
N ILE A 115 -1.96 -0.06 -8.28
CA ILE A 115 -1.57 -1.36 -7.71
C ILE A 115 -0.26 -1.84 -8.34
N VAL A 116 -0.13 -1.72 -9.66
CA VAL A 116 1.09 -2.08 -10.40
C VAL A 116 2.29 -1.28 -9.89
N VAL A 117 2.15 0.04 -9.75
CA VAL A 117 3.21 0.91 -9.20
C VAL A 117 3.54 0.54 -7.76
N SER A 118 2.54 0.19 -6.95
CA SER A 118 2.75 -0.20 -5.54
C SER A 118 3.53 -1.52 -5.43
N ALA A 119 3.17 -2.53 -6.23
CA ALA A 119 3.93 -3.78 -6.31
C ALA A 119 5.36 -3.54 -6.82
N ALA A 120 5.53 -2.68 -7.83
CA ALA A 120 6.85 -2.32 -8.37
C ALA A 120 7.76 -1.69 -7.30
N ARG A 121 7.22 -0.90 -6.35
CA ARG A 121 7.98 -0.37 -5.21
C ARG A 121 8.49 -1.49 -4.30
N VAL A 122 7.68 -2.52 -4.04
CA VAL A 122 8.11 -3.71 -3.28
C VAL A 122 9.23 -4.42 -4.02
N ARG A 123 9.09 -4.62 -5.34
CA ARG A 123 10.14 -5.21 -6.18
C ARG A 123 11.45 -4.41 -6.10
N HIS A 124 11.37 -3.09 -6.10
CA HIS A 124 12.54 -2.23 -5.97
C HIS A 124 13.19 -2.34 -4.58
N ALA A 125 12.40 -2.37 -3.50
CA ALA A 125 12.93 -2.55 -2.15
C ALA A 125 13.68 -3.89 -2.00
N LEU A 126 13.22 -4.95 -2.66
CA LEU A 126 13.88 -6.26 -2.70
C LEU A 126 15.25 -6.26 -3.41
N THR A 127 15.63 -5.21 -4.15
CA THR A 127 16.98 -5.11 -4.74
C THR A 127 18.00 -4.45 -3.81
N GLY A 128 17.56 -3.93 -2.66
CA GLY A 128 18.40 -3.25 -1.68
C GLY A 128 18.69 -4.08 -0.43
N GLY A 129 19.66 -3.61 0.36
CA GLY A 129 19.90 -4.09 1.72
C GLY A 129 20.37 -5.54 1.86
N PRO A 130 20.26 -6.11 3.08
CA PRO A 130 20.76 -7.45 3.40
C PRO A 130 20.02 -8.60 2.69
N VAL A 131 18.80 -8.35 2.21
CA VAL A 131 17.92 -9.38 1.62
C VAL A 131 18.15 -9.59 0.12
N ARG A 132 18.95 -8.74 -0.55
CA ARG A 132 19.09 -8.70 -2.02
C ARG A 132 19.40 -10.07 -2.65
N ASP A 133 20.28 -10.83 -2.01
CA ASP A 133 20.81 -12.09 -2.52
C ASP A 133 20.04 -13.32 -2.00
N ALA A 134 19.01 -13.11 -1.17
CA ALA A 134 18.15 -14.18 -0.70
C ALA A 134 17.34 -14.77 -1.88
N ILE A 135 17.22 -16.10 -1.92
CA ILE A 135 16.44 -16.82 -2.94
C ILE A 135 15.00 -16.30 -2.96
N LEU A 136 14.37 -16.21 -1.79
CA LEU A 136 13.00 -15.68 -1.66
C LEU A 136 12.86 -14.25 -2.22
N ALA A 137 13.86 -13.39 -2.01
CA ALA A 137 13.82 -12.04 -2.56
C ALA A 137 13.91 -12.05 -4.09
N ARG A 138 14.72 -12.94 -4.68
CA ARG A 138 14.76 -13.10 -6.15
C ARG A 138 13.43 -13.60 -6.69
N ASP A 139 12.88 -14.65 -6.10
CA ASP A 139 11.66 -15.29 -6.57
C ASP A 139 10.49 -14.29 -6.51
N LEU A 140 10.35 -13.54 -5.40
CA LEU A 140 9.37 -12.46 -5.30
C LEU A 140 9.55 -11.38 -6.38
N ARG A 141 10.78 -10.99 -6.73
CA ARG A 141 11.01 -10.01 -7.80
C ARG A 141 10.54 -10.52 -9.15
N GLU A 142 10.74 -11.79 -9.43
CA GLU A 142 10.28 -12.45 -10.66
C GLU A 142 8.75 -12.51 -10.70
N GLU A 143 8.11 -12.90 -9.62
CA GLU A 143 6.65 -12.93 -9.50
C GLU A 143 6.03 -11.54 -9.69
N ILE A 144 6.59 -10.50 -9.06
CA ILE A 144 6.12 -9.11 -9.25
C ILE A 144 6.34 -8.67 -10.71
N ALA A 145 7.42 -9.09 -11.35
CA ALA A 145 7.65 -8.76 -12.76
C ALA A 145 6.61 -9.39 -13.70
N LEU A 146 6.10 -10.58 -13.38
CA LEU A 146 4.99 -11.22 -14.09
C LEU A 146 3.63 -10.58 -13.78
N PHE A 147 3.50 -9.95 -12.61
CA PHE A 147 2.31 -9.23 -12.21
C PHE A 147 2.11 -7.92 -13.01
N GLU A 148 3.21 -7.24 -13.34
CA GLU A 148 3.19 -6.01 -14.15
C GLU A 148 2.63 -6.29 -15.55
N PRO A 149 1.66 -5.50 -16.06
CA PRO A 149 1.17 -5.67 -17.41
C PRO A 149 2.32 -5.47 -18.40
N ALA A 150 2.35 -6.29 -19.46
CA ALA A 150 3.30 -6.14 -20.55
C ALA A 150 3.29 -4.67 -21.01
N ARG A 151 4.47 -4.02 -20.99
CA ARG A 151 4.63 -2.61 -21.40
C ARG A 151 3.90 -2.42 -22.73
N ARG A 152 2.80 -1.66 -22.72
CA ARG A 152 2.20 -1.22 -23.98
C ARG A 152 3.22 -0.30 -24.64
N PRO A 153 3.65 -0.57 -25.88
CA PRO A 153 4.51 0.36 -26.60
C PRO A 153 3.82 1.72 -26.63
N ALA A 154 4.58 2.78 -26.35
CA ALA A 154 4.05 4.13 -26.44
C ALA A 154 3.50 4.34 -27.85
N LEU A 155 2.32 4.96 -27.95
CA LEU A 155 1.76 5.31 -29.26
C LEU A 155 2.78 6.20 -29.99
N PRO A 156 3.08 5.93 -31.27
CA PRO A 156 3.91 6.82 -32.06
C PRO A 156 3.28 8.22 -32.07
N ARG A 157 4.13 9.24 -31.92
CA ARG A 157 3.74 10.65 -31.91
C ARG A 157 3.17 11.10 -33.24
#